data_AF-A0A3L8RRX4-F1
#
_entry.id   AF-A0A3L8RRX4-F1
#
_cell.length_a   1.000
_cell.length_b   1.000
_cell.length_c   1.000
_cell.angle_alpha   90.00
_cell.angle_beta   90.00
_cell.angle_gamma   90.00
#
_symmetry.space_group_name_H-M   'P 1'
#
loop_
_entity.id
_entity.type
_entity.pdbx_description
1 polymer ?
#
loop_
_entity_poly.entity_id
_entity_poly.type
_entity_poly.pdbx_seq_one_letter_code
_entity_poly.pdbx_strand_id
1 'polypeptide(L)'
;MATGTDPQATTPAPADSGTAPHGVHSASRAAIPGRHLRSDRWWLSPAITAAGLFAFIVYSTWRAFAGDDYYAEPYVSPFYSPCVAQNCVPMKGGANWEIFGAWWGLSPALLILIFPLGFRLTCYYYRKAYYRGFWASPPACAVAEPRAKYTGETRFPLILQNIHRYFFYFAVIVAGILTYDTVLAFRDEHGRWGHMGLGTLVLLANIALIWAYTLSCHSCRHIVGGRLKHFSRHPVRYRLWGWVSGLNARHMQLAWASLISVAVADFYVYLVASGAFDDPRFF
;
A
#
# COMPACT_ATOMS: atom_id res chain seq x y z
N MET A 1 55.93 26.72 -16.92
CA MET A 1 55.64 25.71 -15.89
C MET A 1 54.35 25.03 -16.29
N ALA A 2 54.44 23.83 -16.87
CA ALA A 2 53.28 23.05 -17.33
C ALA A 2 52.74 22.23 -16.15
N THR A 3 51.46 22.37 -15.84
CA THR A 3 50.74 21.53 -14.88
C THR A 3 50.47 20.18 -15.53
N GLY A 4 51.21 19.15 -15.12
CA GLY A 4 51.03 17.78 -15.59
C GLY A 4 49.67 17.23 -15.19
N THR A 5 48.79 17.06 -16.16
CA THR A 5 47.62 16.18 -16.08
C THR A 5 47.95 14.88 -16.82
N ASP A 6 48.79 14.04 -16.21
CA ASP A 6 48.94 12.67 -16.67
C ASP A 6 47.79 11.82 -16.12
N PRO A 7 47.06 11.08 -16.96
CA PRO A 7 46.07 10.13 -16.48
C PRO A 7 46.79 9.00 -15.74
N GLN A 8 46.46 8.81 -14.46
CA GLN A 8 46.93 7.65 -13.69
C GLN A 8 46.58 6.36 -14.44
N ALA A 9 47.60 5.55 -14.68
CA ALA A 9 47.46 4.23 -15.28
C ALA A 9 46.48 3.38 -14.47
N THR A 10 45.35 3.07 -15.07
CA THR A 10 44.32 2.21 -14.51
C THR A 10 44.91 0.81 -14.33
N THR A 11 45.15 0.41 -13.08
CA THR A 11 45.44 -0.99 -12.77
C THR A 11 44.21 -1.82 -13.16
N PRO A 12 44.32 -2.87 -13.99
CA PRO A 12 43.19 -3.72 -14.31
C PRO A 12 42.69 -4.38 -13.02
N ALA A 13 41.42 -4.17 -12.68
CA ALA A 13 40.76 -4.94 -11.64
C ALA A 13 40.83 -6.44 -11.98
N PRO A 14 40.98 -7.34 -11.00
CA PRO A 14 41.04 -8.77 -11.26
C PRO A 14 39.76 -9.21 -11.97
N ALA A 15 39.95 -9.90 -13.09
CA ALA A 15 38.89 -10.44 -13.92
C ALA A 15 38.17 -11.55 -13.14
N ASP A 16 37.10 -11.18 -12.45
CA ASP A 16 36.25 -12.15 -11.76
C ASP A 16 34.97 -12.41 -12.58
N SER A 17 34.84 -13.68 -13.00
CA SER A 17 33.72 -14.33 -13.71
C SER A 17 33.44 -13.89 -15.17
N GLY A 18 33.48 -14.87 -16.10
CA GLY A 18 33.37 -14.73 -17.57
C GLY A 18 32.01 -14.26 -18.12
N THR A 19 31.50 -13.13 -17.64
CA THR A 19 30.30 -12.48 -18.16
C THR A 19 30.71 -11.17 -18.84
N ALA A 20 30.28 -10.93 -20.07
CA ALA A 20 30.59 -9.69 -20.76
C ALA A 20 30.11 -8.46 -19.95
N PRO A 21 30.89 -7.36 -19.91
CA PRO A 21 30.48 -6.15 -19.19
C PRO A 21 29.16 -5.59 -19.77
N HIS A 22 28.13 -5.50 -18.93
CA HIS A 22 26.80 -5.03 -19.29
C HIS A 22 26.34 -3.84 -18.45
N GLY A 23 25.37 -3.08 -18.94
CA GLY A 23 24.77 -1.94 -18.21
C GLY A 23 25.75 -0.79 -17.99
N VAL A 24 25.95 -0.38 -16.73
CA VAL A 24 26.86 0.72 -16.38
C VAL A 24 28.35 0.37 -16.58
N HIS A 25 28.67 -0.91 -16.75
CA HIS A 25 30.03 -1.39 -17.01
C HIS A 25 30.35 -1.54 -18.51
N SER A 26 29.44 -1.14 -19.41
CA SER A 26 29.68 -1.21 -20.87
C SER A 26 30.88 -0.36 -21.31
N ALA A 27 31.65 -0.83 -22.29
CA ALA A 27 32.90 -0.19 -22.75
C ALA A 27 32.77 1.26 -23.24
N SER A 28 31.57 1.73 -23.59
CA SER A 28 31.31 3.13 -23.99
C SER A 28 31.10 4.10 -22.81
N ARG A 29 31.11 3.62 -21.57
CA ARG A 29 30.93 4.44 -20.35
C ARG A 29 32.25 4.62 -19.61
N ALA A 30 32.35 5.72 -18.86
CA ALA A 30 33.51 5.99 -18.02
C ALA A 30 33.76 4.83 -17.03
N ALA A 31 34.99 4.35 -16.97
CA ALA A 31 35.39 3.27 -16.08
C ALA A 31 35.43 3.79 -14.64
N ILE A 32 34.50 3.33 -13.81
CA ILE A 32 34.49 3.58 -12.37
C ILE A 32 35.09 2.34 -11.68
N PRO A 33 36.21 2.48 -10.93
CA PRO A 33 36.85 1.33 -10.27
C PRO A 33 35.97 0.65 -9.21
N GLY A 34 35.12 1.43 -8.53
CA GLY A 34 34.18 0.92 -7.53
C GLY A 34 32.82 0.57 -8.13
N ARG A 35 32.08 -0.35 -7.47
CA ARG A 35 30.70 -0.73 -7.86
C ARG A 35 29.74 0.48 -7.89
N HIS A 36 29.97 1.46 -7.01
CA HIS A 36 29.31 2.77 -7.01
C HIS A 36 30.19 3.80 -6.30
N LEU A 37 29.98 5.09 -6.58
CA LEU A 37 30.68 6.20 -5.91
C LEU A 37 29.97 6.75 -4.67
N ARG A 38 28.81 6.17 -4.30
CA ARG A 38 28.05 6.62 -3.13
C ARG A 38 28.73 6.21 -1.84
N SER A 39 28.98 7.19 -0.97
CA SER A 39 29.49 7.03 0.40
C SER A 39 28.42 7.18 1.48
N ASP A 40 27.22 7.62 1.11
CA ASP A 40 26.11 7.83 2.03
C ASP A 40 25.33 6.53 2.32
N ARG A 41 24.43 6.56 3.31
CA ARG A 41 23.58 5.41 3.69
C ARG A 41 22.42 5.18 2.72
N TRP A 42 22.74 5.05 1.44
CA TRP A 42 21.77 4.91 0.34
C TRP A 42 20.83 3.72 0.50
N TRP A 43 21.26 2.67 1.20
CA TRP A 43 20.50 1.46 1.47
C TRP A 43 19.45 1.64 2.57
N LEU A 44 19.56 2.67 3.41
CA LEU A 44 18.73 2.82 4.60
C LEU A 44 17.25 3.02 4.25
N SER A 45 16.95 3.91 3.31
CA SER A 45 15.57 4.18 2.87
C SER A 45 14.87 2.93 2.29
N PRO A 46 15.44 2.20 1.32
CA PRO A 46 14.82 0.97 0.83
C PRO A 46 14.77 -0.14 1.89
N ALA A 47 15.75 -0.23 2.81
CA ALA A 47 15.73 -1.20 3.89
C ALA A 47 14.60 -0.95 4.90
N ILE A 48 14.41 0.29 5.35
CA ILE A 48 13.29 0.66 6.25
C ILE A 48 11.95 0.38 5.58
N THR A 49 11.84 0.73 4.29
CA THR A 49 10.64 0.46 3.50
C THR A 49 10.36 -1.05 3.41
N ALA A 50 11.37 -1.86 3.09
CA ALA A 50 11.23 -3.31 3.01
C ALA A 50 10.86 -3.92 4.37
N ALA A 51 11.51 -3.49 5.45
CA ALA A 51 11.22 -3.96 6.81
C ALA A 51 9.78 -3.65 7.24
N GLY A 52 9.31 -2.41 7.02
CA GLY A 52 7.94 -2.02 7.35
C GLY A 52 6.89 -2.78 6.55
N LEU A 53 7.12 -2.96 5.24
CA LEU A 53 6.24 -3.78 4.39
C LEU A 53 6.26 -5.26 4.78
N PHE A 54 7.43 -5.81 5.11
CA PHE A 54 7.56 -7.18 5.56
C PHE A 54 6.82 -7.42 6.88
N ALA A 55 6.98 -6.52 7.86
CA ALA A 55 6.25 -6.58 9.12
C ALA A 55 4.73 -6.54 8.90
N PHE A 56 4.26 -5.65 8.02
CA PHE A 56 2.84 -5.61 7.65
C PHE A 56 2.38 -6.89 6.95
N ILE A 57 3.18 -7.48 6.07
CA ILE A 57 2.86 -8.75 5.39
C ILE A 57 2.73 -9.88 6.42
N VAL A 58 3.67 -10.00 7.34
CA VAL A 58 3.62 -11.02 8.41
C VAL A 58 2.36 -10.84 9.26
N TYR A 59 2.10 -9.62 9.72
CA TYR A 59 0.92 -9.28 10.51
C TYR A 59 -0.39 -9.59 9.77
N SER A 60 -0.53 -9.06 8.55
CA SER A 60 -1.75 -9.25 7.75
C SER A 60 -1.95 -10.68 7.31
N THR A 61 -0.88 -11.46 7.10
CA THR A 61 -0.98 -12.90 6.83
C THR A 61 -1.53 -13.63 8.04
N TRP A 62 -0.96 -13.39 9.23
CA TRP A 62 -1.48 -14.00 10.46
C TRP A 62 -2.97 -13.69 10.65
N ARG A 63 -3.37 -12.42 10.58
CA ARG A 63 -4.77 -12.02 10.71
C ARG A 63 -5.64 -12.59 9.60
N ALA A 64 -5.17 -12.61 8.35
CA ALA A 64 -5.93 -13.19 7.25
C ALA A 64 -6.28 -14.67 7.47
N PHE A 65 -5.40 -15.45 8.11
CA PHE A 65 -5.63 -16.87 8.37
C PHE A 65 -6.24 -17.19 9.73
N ALA A 66 -6.10 -16.32 10.73
CA ALA A 66 -6.61 -16.55 12.08
C ALA A 66 -8.13 -16.76 12.08
N GLY A 67 -8.87 -15.92 11.34
CA GLY A 67 -10.30 -16.14 11.14
C GLY A 67 -11.16 -15.94 12.38
N ASP A 68 -10.63 -15.29 13.42
CA ASP A 68 -11.24 -15.05 14.73
C ASP A 68 -10.99 -13.61 15.24
N ASP A 69 -11.67 -13.24 16.33
CA ASP A 69 -11.48 -11.97 17.05
C ASP A 69 -11.43 -10.74 16.12
N TYR A 70 -12.41 -10.62 15.24
CA TYR A 70 -12.49 -9.53 14.25
C TYR A 70 -13.75 -8.67 14.37
N TYR A 71 -14.61 -9.01 15.34
CA TYR A 71 -15.83 -8.28 15.61
C TYR A 71 -16.06 -8.19 17.12
N ALA A 72 -16.18 -6.97 17.62
CA ALA A 72 -16.59 -6.65 18.98
C ALA A 72 -17.56 -5.49 18.91
N GLU A 73 -18.85 -5.73 19.10
CA GLU A 73 -19.89 -4.74 18.85
C GLU A 73 -19.60 -3.40 19.55
N PRO A 74 -19.62 -2.26 18.83
CA PRO A 74 -20.03 -2.04 17.44
C PRO A 74 -18.89 -2.12 16.39
N TYR A 75 -17.67 -2.47 16.79
CA TYR A 75 -16.46 -2.41 15.97
C TYR A 75 -16.22 -3.66 15.13
N VAL A 76 -15.96 -3.43 13.84
CA VAL A 76 -15.59 -4.47 12.87
C VAL A 76 -14.18 -4.19 12.36
N SER A 77 -13.34 -5.23 12.29
CA SER A 77 -12.03 -5.11 11.70
C SER A 77 -12.11 -4.78 10.20
N PRO A 78 -11.30 -3.82 9.70
CA PRO A 78 -11.26 -3.49 8.28
C PRO A 78 -10.73 -4.63 7.39
N PHE A 79 -10.18 -5.71 7.95
CA PHE A 79 -9.76 -6.90 7.20
C PHE A 79 -10.90 -7.86 6.89
N TYR A 80 -11.99 -7.78 7.65
CA TYR A 80 -13.09 -8.75 7.61
C TYR A 80 -14.40 -8.17 7.09
N SER A 81 -14.42 -6.87 6.73
CA SER A 81 -15.60 -6.19 6.17
C SER A 81 -15.42 -5.83 4.69
N PRO A 82 -16.43 -6.03 3.82
CA PRO A 82 -17.72 -6.67 4.11
C PRO A 82 -17.58 -8.17 4.38
N CYS A 83 -18.46 -8.73 5.20
CA CYS A 83 -18.56 -10.18 5.27
C CYS A 83 -19.28 -10.70 4.03
N VAL A 84 -18.59 -11.52 3.23
CA VAL A 84 -19.14 -12.14 2.03
C VAL A 84 -19.33 -13.65 2.14
N ALA A 85 -18.98 -14.28 3.27
CA ALA A 85 -19.10 -15.73 3.47
C ALA A 85 -20.03 -16.09 4.63
N GLN A 86 -20.68 -17.25 4.56
CA GLN A 86 -21.60 -17.72 5.61
C GLN A 86 -20.91 -18.04 6.94
N ASN A 87 -19.59 -18.26 6.94
CA ASN A 87 -18.83 -18.57 8.14
C ASN A 87 -18.37 -17.32 8.92
N CYS A 88 -18.85 -16.13 8.58
CA CYS A 88 -18.58 -14.95 9.40
C CYS A 88 -19.46 -14.92 10.66
N VAL A 89 -18.98 -14.24 11.68
CA VAL A 89 -19.82 -13.75 12.78
C VAL A 89 -20.79 -12.69 12.23
N PRO A 90 -22.12 -12.83 12.46
CA PRO A 90 -23.09 -11.84 12.02
C PRO A 90 -22.85 -10.47 12.66
N MET A 91 -22.53 -9.47 11.85
CA MET A 91 -22.27 -8.11 12.32
C MET A 91 -23.60 -7.33 12.38
N LYS A 92 -24.03 -6.88 13.56
CA LYS A 92 -25.33 -6.21 13.72
C LYS A 92 -25.40 -4.92 12.90
N GLY A 93 -26.26 -4.92 11.88
CA GLY A 93 -26.42 -3.80 10.96
C GLY A 93 -25.27 -3.62 9.97
N GLY A 94 -24.24 -4.46 10.00
CA GLY A 94 -23.09 -4.42 9.08
C GLY A 94 -23.37 -5.04 7.72
N ALA A 95 -22.38 -4.99 6.83
CA ALA A 95 -22.45 -5.57 5.49
C ALA A 95 -22.23 -7.10 5.52
N ASN A 96 -23.27 -7.87 5.83
CA ASN A 96 -23.29 -9.34 5.75
C ASN A 96 -24.01 -9.78 4.48
N TRP A 97 -23.27 -10.26 3.48
CA TRP A 97 -23.82 -10.54 2.14
C TRP A 97 -23.89 -12.02 1.77
N GLU A 98 -23.26 -12.91 2.55
CA GLU A 98 -23.37 -14.38 2.44
C GLU A 98 -23.27 -14.94 0.99
N ILE A 99 -22.48 -14.29 0.14
CA ILE A 99 -22.30 -14.65 -1.28
C ILE A 99 -21.62 -16.03 -1.41
N PHE A 100 -20.69 -16.33 -0.50
CA PHE A 100 -20.00 -17.60 -0.39
C PHE A 100 -20.71 -18.48 0.64
N GLY A 101 -21.22 -19.62 0.19
CA GLY A 101 -21.94 -20.56 1.05
C GLY A 101 -21.04 -21.35 2.01
N ALA A 102 -21.64 -22.28 2.74
CA ALA A 102 -20.98 -23.14 3.73
C ALA A 102 -19.79 -23.98 3.22
N TRP A 103 -19.60 -24.08 1.89
CA TRP A 103 -18.44 -24.74 1.29
C TRP A 103 -17.13 -23.97 1.52
N TRP A 104 -17.19 -22.67 1.82
CA TRP A 104 -16.03 -21.87 2.15
C TRP A 104 -15.61 -22.08 3.61
N GLY A 105 -14.65 -22.99 3.83
CA GLY A 105 -14.14 -23.31 5.18
C GLY A 105 -12.93 -22.49 5.64
N LEU A 106 -12.41 -21.59 4.79
CA LEU A 106 -11.27 -20.74 5.13
C LEU A 106 -11.73 -19.41 5.76
N SER A 107 -10.79 -18.68 6.36
CA SER A 107 -11.06 -17.36 6.92
C SER A 107 -11.73 -16.43 5.88
N PRO A 108 -12.79 -15.69 6.26
CA PRO A 108 -13.51 -14.80 5.36
C PRO A 108 -12.66 -13.60 4.90
N ALA A 109 -11.64 -13.20 5.68
CA ALA A 109 -10.74 -12.11 5.33
C ALA A 109 -10.01 -12.34 3.99
N LEU A 110 -9.71 -13.60 3.64
CA LEU A 110 -9.02 -13.95 2.39
C LEU A 110 -9.80 -13.52 1.13
N LEU A 111 -11.14 -13.49 1.21
CA LEU A 111 -12.00 -13.10 0.09
C LEU A 111 -11.97 -11.59 -0.17
N ILE A 112 -11.85 -10.79 0.89
CA ILE A 112 -11.87 -9.33 0.78
C ILE A 112 -10.48 -8.74 0.65
N LEU A 113 -9.48 -9.28 1.35
CA LEU A 113 -8.13 -8.72 1.38
C LEU A 113 -7.46 -8.65 0.00
N ILE A 114 -7.90 -9.47 -0.97
CA ILE A 114 -7.44 -9.40 -2.36
C ILE A 114 -7.65 -8.02 -2.99
N PHE A 115 -8.72 -7.30 -2.63
CA PHE A 115 -9.02 -5.97 -3.19
C PHE A 115 -8.08 -4.87 -2.68
N PRO A 116 -7.95 -4.61 -1.37
CA PRO A 116 -7.01 -3.61 -0.87
C PRO A 116 -5.55 -4.03 -1.12
N LEU A 117 -5.23 -5.33 -1.04
CA LEU A 117 -3.90 -5.84 -1.38
C LEU A 117 -3.60 -5.60 -2.85
N GLY A 118 -4.51 -5.96 -3.76
CA GLY A 118 -4.38 -5.71 -5.19
C GLY A 118 -4.23 -4.23 -5.50
N PHE A 119 -5.03 -3.36 -4.86
CA PHE A 119 -4.93 -1.91 -5.02
C PHE A 119 -3.56 -1.37 -4.60
N ARG A 120 -3.00 -1.85 -3.48
CA ARG A 120 -1.65 -1.48 -3.01
C ARG A 120 -0.56 -2.08 -3.88
N LEU A 121 -0.55 -3.39 -4.13
CA LEU A 121 0.50 -4.08 -4.89
C LEU A 121 0.63 -3.60 -6.34
N THR A 122 -0.46 -3.15 -6.95
CA THR A 122 -0.48 -2.61 -8.32
C THR A 122 -0.20 -1.12 -8.40
N CYS A 123 -0.18 -0.41 -7.25
CA CYS A 123 0.09 1.02 -7.20
C CYS A 123 1.55 1.32 -7.57
N TYR A 124 1.75 2.36 -8.37
CA TYR A 124 3.08 2.80 -8.80
C TYR A 124 4.03 3.08 -7.63
N TYR A 125 3.51 3.65 -6.53
CA TYR A 125 4.30 3.89 -5.32
C TYR A 125 4.83 2.58 -4.71
N TYR A 126 3.95 1.62 -4.45
CA TYR A 126 4.33 0.34 -3.87
C TYR A 126 5.22 -0.44 -4.82
N ARG A 127 4.95 -0.40 -6.14
CA ARG A 127 5.85 -0.94 -7.18
C ARG A 127 7.27 -0.46 -7.00
N LYS A 128 7.48 0.85 -6.93
CA LYS A 128 8.78 1.44 -6.65
C LYS A 128 9.35 0.95 -5.31
N ALA A 129 8.54 0.86 -4.26
CA ALA A 129 8.97 0.42 -2.94
C ALA A 129 9.52 -1.01 -2.95
N TYR A 130 8.77 -1.99 -3.49
CA TYR A 130 9.22 -3.38 -3.48
C TYR A 130 10.27 -3.68 -4.56
N TYR A 131 10.27 -2.95 -5.69
CA TYR A 131 11.36 -3.04 -6.70
C TYR A 131 12.70 -2.61 -6.12
N ARG A 132 12.71 -1.56 -5.29
CA ARG A 132 13.93 -1.07 -4.64
C ARG A 132 14.32 -1.89 -3.41
N GLY A 133 13.34 -2.23 -2.56
CA GLY A 133 13.56 -2.88 -1.27
C GLY A 133 13.87 -4.37 -1.38
N PHE A 134 13.03 -5.15 -2.07
CA PHE A 134 13.17 -6.61 -2.14
C PHE A 134 13.95 -7.08 -3.37
N TRP A 135 13.99 -6.24 -4.41
CA TRP A 135 14.40 -6.63 -5.76
C TRP A 135 15.65 -5.91 -6.25
N ALA A 136 16.10 -4.89 -5.52
CA ALA A 136 17.27 -4.08 -5.84
C ALA A 136 17.33 -3.59 -7.31
N SER A 137 16.21 -3.17 -7.90
CA SER A 137 16.14 -2.73 -9.32
C SER A 137 15.75 -1.27 -9.51
N PRO A 138 16.73 -0.37 -9.70
CA PRO A 138 17.95 -0.28 -8.89
C PRO A 138 17.60 0.21 -7.47
N PRO A 139 18.33 -0.18 -6.42
CA PRO A 139 17.96 0.13 -5.04
C PRO A 139 18.02 1.64 -4.73
N ALA A 140 18.96 2.35 -5.38
CA ALA A 140 19.10 3.78 -5.26
C ALA A 140 19.70 4.39 -6.54
N CYS A 141 19.59 5.72 -6.70
CA CYS A 141 20.29 6.42 -7.78
C CYS A 141 21.80 6.15 -7.67
N ALA A 142 22.48 6.01 -8.82
CA ALA A 142 23.91 5.71 -8.92
C ALA A 142 24.37 4.38 -8.26
N VAL A 143 23.44 3.49 -7.91
CA VAL A 143 23.74 2.12 -7.48
C VAL A 143 23.17 1.17 -8.53
N ALA A 144 24.04 0.43 -9.20
CA ALA A 144 23.64 -0.47 -10.28
C ALA A 144 22.71 -1.58 -9.76
N GLU A 145 21.75 -1.98 -10.58
CA GLU A 145 20.95 -3.16 -10.28
C GLU A 145 21.79 -4.44 -10.44
N PRO A 146 21.61 -5.46 -9.57
CA PRO A 146 22.33 -6.72 -9.68
C PRO A 146 21.76 -7.63 -10.78
N ARG A 147 20.55 -7.36 -11.27
CA ARG A 147 19.90 -8.19 -12.29
C ARG A 147 20.41 -7.86 -13.69
N ALA A 148 20.79 -8.91 -14.42
CA ALA A 148 21.29 -8.79 -15.79
C ALA A 148 20.18 -8.57 -16.84
N LYS A 149 18.94 -9.00 -16.55
CA LYS A 149 17.82 -8.93 -17.50
C LYS A 149 16.56 -8.41 -16.81
N TYR A 150 15.90 -7.44 -17.44
CA TYR A 150 14.56 -7.00 -17.09
C TYR A 150 13.56 -7.57 -18.10
N THR A 151 12.59 -8.34 -17.62
CA THR A 151 11.62 -9.02 -18.49
C THR A 151 10.48 -8.13 -18.96
N GLY A 152 10.36 -6.92 -18.42
CA GLY A 152 9.28 -5.97 -18.70
C GLY A 152 8.00 -6.29 -17.94
N GLU A 153 7.11 -5.30 -17.83
CA GLU A 153 5.77 -5.43 -17.22
C GLU A 153 4.72 -6.04 -18.17
N THR A 154 5.16 -6.62 -19.29
CA THR A 154 4.29 -7.22 -20.31
C THR A 154 4.16 -8.73 -20.16
N ARG A 155 4.88 -9.34 -19.21
CA ARG A 155 4.85 -10.79 -18.95
C ARG A 155 4.30 -11.11 -17.57
N PHE A 156 3.63 -12.26 -17.45
CA PHE A 156 3.19 -12.78 -16.16
C PHE A 156 4.41 -13.03 -15.24
N PRO A 157 4.36 -12.67 -13.94
CA PRO A 157 3.22 -12.08 -13.20
C PRO A 157 3.14 -10.53 -13.26
N LEU A 158 4.15 -9.84 -13.80
CA LEU A 158 4.24 -8.38 -13.79
C LEU A 158 3.16 -7.68 -14.63
N ILE A 159 2.49 -8.37 -15.56
CA ILE A 159 1.36 -7.81 -16.31
C ILE A 159 0.18 -7.39 -15.43
N LEU A 160 0.00 -8.05 -14.28
CA LEU A 160 -1.05 -7.70 -13.30
C LEU A 160 -0.81 -6.31 -12.70
N GLN A 161 0.36 -5.74 -12.85
CA GLN A 161 0.64 -4.38 -12.41
C GLN A 161 -0.13 -3.31 -13.22
N ASN A 162 -0.62 -3.66 -14.40
CA ASN A 162 -1.39 -2.76 -15.27
C ASN A 162 -2.89 -2.67 -14.92
N ILE A 163 -3.39 -3.55 -14.05
CA ILE A 163 -4.82 -3.56 -13.66
C ILE A 163 -5.14 -2.63 -12.48
N HIS A 164 -4.19 -1.81 -12.02
CA HIS A 164 -4.39 -0.86 -10.91
C HIS A 164 -5.64 0.02 -11.08
N ARG A 165 -5.94 0.44 -12.32
CA ARG A 165 -7.13 1.25 -12.62
C ARG A 165 -8.44 0.57 -12.24
N TYR A 166 -8.49 -0.76 -12.30
CA TYR A 166 -9.69 -1.54 -11.96
C TYR A 166 -9.80 -1.72 -10.45
N PHE A 167 -8.69 -1.99 -9.78
CA PHE A 167 -8.64 -2.03 -8.32
C PHE A 167 -9.07 -0.72 -7.66
N PHE A 168 -8.90 0.43 -8.32
CA PHE A 168 -9.42 1.71 -7.83
C PHE A 168 -10.95 1.68 -7.62
N TYR A 169 -11.72 1.09 -8.54
CA TYR A 169 -13.18 1.02 -8.40
C TYR A 169 -13.58 0.12 -7.22
N PHE A 170 -12.93 -1.03 -7.08
CA PHE A 170 -13.14 -1.90 -5.92
C PHE A 170 -12.73 -1.23 -4.61
N ALA A 171 -11.61 -0.48 -4.61
CA ALA A 171 -11.15 0.25 -3.43
C ALA A 171 -12.15 1.33 -2.99
N VAL A 172 -12.81 2.01 -3.92
CA VAL A 172 -13.89 2.98 -3.61
C VAL A 172 -15.09 2.28 -2.97
N ILE A 173 -15.47 1.10 -3.47
CA ILE A 173 -16.57 0.31 -2.90
C ILE A 173 -16.22 -0.14 -1.48
N VAL A 174 -15.04 -0.75 -1.28
CA VAL A 174 -14.57 -1.19 0.03
C VAL A 174 -14.46 0.00 1.00
N ALA A 175 -13.92 1.14 0.57
CA ALA A 175 -13.88 2.34 1.39
C ALA A 175 -15.30 2.84 1.76
N GLY A 176 -16.28 2.75 0.85
CA GLY A 176 -17.67 3.05 1.15
C GLY A 176 -18.25 2.16 2.26
N ILE A 177 -17.97 0.85 2.20
CA ILE A 177 -18.42 -0.12 3.21
C ILE A 177 -17.76 0.16 4.56
N LEU A 178 -16.43 0.35 4.58
CA LEU A 178 -15.71 0.70 5.81
C LEU A 178 -16.16 2.04 6.40
N THR A 179 -16.63 2.97 5.56
CA THR A 179 -17.27 4.21 6.02
C THR A 179 -18.58 3.92 6.72
N TYR A 180 -19.40 3.04 6.14
CA TYR A 180 -20.64 2.60 6.77
C TYR A 180 -20.39 1.92 8.12
N ASP A 181 -19.41 1.01 8.20
CA ASP A 181 -19.04 0.36 9.47
C ASP A 181 -18.52 1.38 10.50
N THR A 182 -17.75 2.37 10.06
CA THR A 182 -17.31 3.47 10.94
C THR A 182 -18.50 4.30 11.44
N VAL A 183 -19.54 4.49 10.64
CA VAL A 183 -20.77 5.15 11.09
C VAL A 183 -21.49 4.28 12.12
N LEU A 184 -21.57 2.96 11.92
CA LEU A 184 -22.16 2.04 12.90
C LEU A 184 -21.40 2.05 14.24
N ALA A 185 -20.10 2.34 14.22
CA ALA A 185 -19.27 2.48 15.40
C ALA A 185 -19.68 3.64 16.34
N PHE A 186 -20.65 4.48 15.94
CA PHE A 186 -21.30 5.49 16.79
C PHE A 186 -22.55 4.98 17.52
N ARG A 187 -22.81 3.67 17.47
CA ARG A 187 -23.86 3.01 18.25
C ARG A 187 -23.28 2.36 19.50
N ASP A 188 -24.08 2.20 20.53
CA ASP A 188 -23.77 1.33 21.66
C ASP A 188 -24.12 -0.14 21.36
N GLU A 189 -23.81 -1.05 22.30
CA GLU A 189 -24.15 -2.48 22.23
C GLU A 189 -25.67 -2.76 22.17
N HIS A 190 -26.49 -1.75 22.47
CA HIS A 190 -27.94 -1.81 22.45
C HIS A 190 -28.51 -1.17 21.17
N GLY A 191 -27.64 -0.74 20.24
CA GLY A 191 -28.00 -0.12 18.98
C GLY A 191 -28.42 1.35 19.07
N ARG A 192 -28.24 2.02 20.22
CA ARG A 192 -28.56 3.44 20.40
C ARG A 192 -27.43 4.30 19.85
N TRP A 193 -27.80 5.34 19.13
CA TRP A 193 -26.87 6.27 18.51
C TRP A 193 -26.33 7.32 19.47
N GLY A 194 -25.23 7.94 19.08
CA GLY A 194 -24.61 9.03 19.82
C GLY A 194 -23.56 8.55 20.80
N HIS A 195 -23.07 7.32 20.66
CA HIS A 195 -22.00 6.77 21.46
C HIS A 195 -20.65 7.03 20.78
N MET A 196 -19.60 7.24 21.56
CA MET A 196 -18.23 7.34 21.03
C MET A 196 -17.24 6.74 22.00
N GLY A 197 -16.50 5.73 21.55
CA GLY A 197 -15.36 5.16 22.26
C GLY A 197 -14.04 5.49 21.58
N LEU A 198 -12.95 5.04 22.19
CA LEU A 198 -11.63 5.08 21.56
C LEU A 198 -11.63 4.27 20.25
N GLY A 199 -12.32 3.13 20.21
CA GLY A 199 -12.46 2.35 18.98
C GLY A 199 -13.11 3.16 17.85
N THR A 200 -14.13 3.95 18.16
CA THR A 200 -14.80 4.82 17.18
C THR A 200 -13.82 5.83 16.57
N LEU A 201 -12.94 6.43 17.39
CA LEU A 201 -11.90 7.36 16.90
C LEU A 201 -10.84 6.64 16.06
N VAL A 202 -10.43 5.43 16.45
CA VAL A 202 -9.48 4.62 15.69
C VAL A 202 -10.04 4.27 14.31
N LEU A 203 -11.30 3.81 14.24
CA LEU A 203 -11.97 3.51 12.97
C LEU A 203 -12.16 4.77 12.12
N LEU A 204 -12.52 5.90 12.74
CA LEU A 204 -12.68 7.19 12.06
C LEU A 204 -11.36 7.69 11.44
N ALA A 205 -10.27 7.66 12.21
CA ALA A 205 -8.95 8.02 11.72
C ALA A 205 -8.52 7.09 10.58
N ASN A 206 -8.77 5.79 10.73
CA ASN A 206 -8.48 4.80 9.71
C ASN A 206 -9.22 5.08 8.40
N ILE A 207 -10.55 5.27 8.43
CA ILE A 207 -11.31 5.49 7.20
C ILE A 207 -10.97 6.83 6.53
N ALA A 208 -10.69 7.87 7.32
CA ALA A 208 -10.23 9.15 6.80
C ALA A 208 -8.90 8.99 6.04
N LEU A 209 -7.95 8.21 6.57
CA LEU A 209 -6.68 7.92 5.92
C LEU A 209 -6.83 7.03 4.69
N ILE A 210 -7.75 6.05 4.71
CA ILE A 210 -8.09 5.22 3.54
C ILE A 210 -8.64 6.10 2.41
N TRP A 211 -9.57 7.01 2.69
CA TRP A 211 -10.08 7.95 1.68
C TRP A 211 -9.00 8.90 1.18
N ALA A 212 -8.18 9.46 2.07
CA ALA A 212 -7.07 10.33 1.66
C ALA A 212 -6.08 9.59 0.74
N TYR A 213 -5.73 8.34 1.05
CA TYR A 213 -4.90 7.49 0.19
C TYR A 213 -5.57 7.20 -1.17
N THR A 214 -6.85 6.83 -1.15
CA THR A 214 -7.62 6.49 -2.36
C THR A 214 -7.78 7.70 -3.28
N LEU A 215 -8.15 8.86 -2.75
CA LEU A 215 -8.36 10.08 -3.51
C LEU A 215 -7.04 10.74 -3.96
N SER A 216 -5.92 10.48 -3.30
CA SER A 216 -4.59 11.00 -3.70
C SER A 216 -3.95 10.22 -4.86
N CYS A 217 -4.56 9.15 -5.36
CA CYS A 217 -3.93 8.31 -6.39
C CYS A 217 -3.94 8.97 -7.78
N HIS A 218 -3.02 8.53 -8.65
CA HIS A 218 -2.98 8.96 -10.06
C HIS A 218 -4.24 8.56 -10.83
N SER A 219 -4.86 7.43 -10.50
CA SER A 219 -6.13 6.99 -11.10
C SER A 219 -7.24 8.00 -10.85
N CYS A 220 -7.39 8.48 -9.61
CA CYS A 220 -8.37 9.51 -9.24
C CYS A 220 -8.08 10.83 -9.98
N ARG A 221 -6.82 11.26 -10.01
CA ARG A 221 -6.40 12.47 -10.76
C ARG A 221 -6.77 12.38 -12.23
N HIS A 222 -6.56 11.21 -12.85
CA HIS A 222 -6.91 10.95 -14.23
C HIS A 222 -8.44 10.90 -14.44
N ILE A 223 -9.22 10.33 -13.51
CA ILE A 223 -10.69 10.35 -13.60
C ILE A 223 -11.23 11.79 -13.56
N VAL A 224 -10.70 12.62 -12.64
CA VAL A 224 -11.18 13.99 -12.46
C VAL A 224 -10.75 14.91 -13.61
N GLY A 225 -9.46 14.90 -13.98
CA GLY A 225 -8.90 15.84 -14.95
C GLY A 225 -8.64 15.26 -16.36
N GLY A 226 -8.80 13.95 -16.54
CA GLY A 226 -8.47 13.27 -17.80
C GLY A 226 -9.37 13.72 -18.95
N ARG A 227 -8.79 13.70 -20.16
CA ARG A 227 -9.43 14.06 -21.44
C ARG A 227 -9.95 15.51 -21.53
N LEU A 228 -9.58 16.37 -20.58
CA LEU A 228 -9.88 17.79 -20.66
C LEU A 228 -8.92 18.48 -21.63
N LYS A 229 -9.48 19.16 -22.65
CA LYS A 229 -8.71 19.97 -23.59
C LYS A 229 -8.58 21.44 -23.17
N HIS A 230 -9.53 21.94 -22.36
CA HIS A 230 -9.57 23.33 -21.90
C HIS A 230 -10.01 23.39 -20.43
N PHE A 231 -9.15 23.88 -19.53
CA PHE A 231 -9.55 24.04 -18.12
C PHE A 231 -10.49 25.21 -17.88
N SER A 232 -10.39 26.28 -18.69
CA SER A 232 -11.26 27.46 -18.60
C SER A 232 -12.74 27.15 -18.80
N ARG A 233 -13.08 26.15 -19.64
CA ARG A 233 -14.46 25.71 -19.90
C ARG A 233 -14.97 24.67 -18.90
N HIS A 234 -14.12 24.19 -18.00
CA HIS A 234 -14.46 23.16 -17.01
C HIS A 234 -13.94 23.53 -15.60
N PRO A 235 -14.36 24.67 -15.04
CA PRO A 235 -13.80 25.21 -13.80
C PRO A 235 -13.97 24.28 -12.59
N VAL A 236 -15.10 23.56 -12.49
CA VAL A 236 -15.34 22.59 -11.40
C VAL A 236 -14.35 21.43 -11.48
N ARG A 237 -14.19 20.82 -12.65
CA ARG A 237 -13.24 19.71 -12.84
C ARG A 237 -11.79 20.16 -12.64
N TYR A 238 -11.45 21.38 -13.08
CA TYR A 238 -10.13 21.95 -12.82
C TYR A 238 -9.87 22.15 -11.33
N ARG A 239 -10.85 22.68 -10.57
CA ARG A 239 -10.75 22.81 -9.11
C ARG A 239 -10.54 21.46 -8.45
N LEU A 240 -11.40 20.48 -8.73
CA LEU A 240 -11.28 19.12 -8.17
C LEU A 240 -9.92 18.48 -8.54
N TRP A 241 -9.47 18.66 -9.78
CA TRP A 241 -8.15 18.18 -10.21
C TRP A 241 -7.03 18.87 -9.43
N GLY A 242 -7.13 20.16 -9.13
CA GLY A 242 -6.20 20.89 -8.28
C GLY A 242 -6.12 20.31 -6.86
N TRP A 243 -7.26 20.06 -6.22
CA TRP A 243 -7.33 19.39 -4.92
C TRP A 243 -6.67 18.02 -4.93
N VAL A 244 -7.05 17.17 -5.89
CA VAL A 244 -6.47 15.83 -6.04
C VAL A 244 -4.97 15.90 -6.36
N SER A 245 -4.53 16.89 -7.14
CA SER A 245 -3.11 17.11 -7.44
C SER A 245 -2.31 17.48 -6.19
N GLY A 246 -2.88 18.31 -5.31
CA GLY A 246 -2.28 18.65 -4.02
C GLY A 246 -2.16 17.44 -3.10
N LEU A 247 -3.21 16.61 -3.01
CA LEU A 247 -3.17 15.36 -2.26
C LEU A 247 -2.17 14.36 -2.86
N ASN A 248 -2.10 14.26 -4.18
CA ASN A 248 -1.21 13.35 -4.91
C ASN A 248 0.26 13.63 -4.64
N ALA A 249 0.66 14.89 -4.41
CA ALA A 249 2.02 15.24 -4.00
C ALA A 249 2.43 14.56 -2.67
N ARG A 250 1.44 14.23 -1.83
CA ARG A 250 1.61 13.55 -0.53
C ARG A 250 1.23 12.06 -0.57
N HIS A 251 1.00 11.50 -1.76
CA HIS A 251 0.46 10.14 -1.91
C HIS A 251 1.31 9.08 -1.19
N MET A 252 2.64 9.20 -1.20
CA MET A 252 3.53 8.31 -0.45
C MET A 252 3.28 8.36 1.06
N GLN A 253 3.11 9.56 1.63
CA GLN A 253 2.87 9.71 3.08
C GLN A 253 1.51 9.15 3.46
N LEU A 254 0.49 9.42 2.63
CA LEU A 254 -0.86 8.88 2.81
C LEU A 254 -0.90 7.35 2.64
N ALA A 255 -0.07 6.79 1.76
CA ALA A 255 0.06 5.34 1.59
C ALA A 255 0.57 4.66 2.87
N TRP A 256 1.60 5.21 3.52
CA TRP A 256 2.10 4.68 4.80
C TRP A 256 1.13 4.93 5.95
N ALA A 257 0.59 6.15 6.05
CA ALA A 257 -0.35 6.50 7.10
C ALA A 257 -1.58 5.58 7.07
N SER A 258 -2.15 5.33 5.89
CA SER A 258 -3.27 4.39 5.71
C SER A 258 -2.88 2.91 5.92
N LEU A 259 -1.64 2.52 5.64
CA LEU A 259 -1.16 1.16 5.90
C LEU A 259 -1.06 0.89 7.40
N ILE A 260 -0.45 1.83 8.12
CA ILE A 260 -0.29 1.77 9.58
C ILE A 260 -1.67 1.88 10.25
N SER A 261 -2.53 2.81 9.84
CA SER A 261 -3.85 2.98 10.44
C SER A 261 -4.72 1.74 10.31
N VAL A 262 -4.65 1.05 9.15
CA VAL A 262 -5.40 -0.18 8.94
C VAL A 262 -4.90 -1.29 9.86
N ALA A 263 -3.57 -1.44 10.02
CA ALA A 263 -3.02 -2.40 10.96
C ALA A 263 -3.42 -2.08 12.40
N VAL A 264 -3.35 -0.80 12.80
CA VAL A 264 -3.76 -0.36 14.14
C VAL A 264 -5.25 -0.58 14.38
N ALA A 265 -6.12 -0.29 13.40
CA ALA A 265 -7.55 -0.48 13.52
C ALA A 265 -7.93 -1.96 13.62
N ASP A 266 -7.35 -2.83 12.79
CA ASP A 266 -7.55 -4.27 12.92
C ASP A 266 -7.03 -4.80 14.25
N PHE A 267 -5.83 -4.38 14.68
CA PHE A 267 -5.26 -4.82 15.95
C PHE A 267 -6.07 -4.33 17.15
N TYR A 268 -6.60 -3.10 17.09
CA TYR A 268 -7.47 -2.57 18.13
C TYR A 268 -8.73 -3.43 18.29
N VAL A 269 -9.42 -3.72 17.18
CA VAL A 269 -10.60 -4.59 17.21
C VAL A 269 -10.24 -5.98 17.71
N TYR A 270 -9.08 -6.52 17.31
CA TYR A 270 -8.58 -7.80 17.82
C TYR A 270 -8.40 -7.80 19.35
N LEU A 271 -7.78 -6.76 19.91
CA LEU A 271 -7.59 -6.65 21.36
C LEU A 271 -8.91 -6.56 22.12
N VAL A 272 -9.88 -5.81 21.60
CA VAL A 272 -11.21 -5.69 22.21
C VAL A 272 -12.00 -7.00 22.08
N ALA A 273 -11.99 -7.62 20.91
CA ALA A 273 -12.72 -8.86 20.64
C ALA A 273 -12.17 -10.06 21.44
N SER A 274 -10.85 -10.14 21.60
CA SER A 274 -10.18 -11.17 22.41
C SER A 274 -10.32 -10.95 23.92
N GLY A 275 -10.86 -9.80 24.36
CA GLY A 275 -10.96 -9.42 25.77
C GLY A 275 -9.62 -9.05 26.41
N ALA A 276 -8.56 -8.84 25.61
CA ALA A 276 -7.26 -8.41 26.09
C ALA A 276 -7.23 -6.91 26.49
N PHE A 277 -8.18 -6.13 25.99
CA PHE A 277 -8.30 -4.70 26.24
C PHE A 277 -9.76 -4.27 26.28
N ASP A 278 -10.18 -3.60 27.35
CA ASP A 278 -11.50 -3.01 27.45
C ASP A 278 -11.56 -1.67 26.70
N ASP A 279 -12.54 -1.50 25.81
CA ASP A 279 -12.71 -0.26 25.04
C ASP A 279 -13.07 0.94 25.95
N PRO A 280 -12.22 1.99 26.01
CA PRO A 280 -12.53 3.20 26.73
C PRO A 280 -13.69 3.96 26.06
N ARG A 281 -14.79 4.12 26.79
CA ARG A 281 -15.98 4.86 26.34
C ARG A 281 -15.97 6.30 26.82
N PHE A 282 -16.31 7.24 25.96
CA PHE A 282 -16.41 8.66 26.31
C PHE A 282 -17.84 9.05 26.71
N PHE A 283 -18.83 8.63 25.91
CA PHE A 283 -20.26 8.85 26.12
C PHE A 283 -21.05 7.93 25.19
#